data_AF-A0A6T7VV75-F1
#
_entry.id   AF-A0A6T7VV75-F1
#
_cell.length_a   1.000
_cell.length_b   1.000
_cell.length_c   1.000
_cell.angle_alpha   90.00
_cell.angle_beta   90.00
_cell.angle_gamma   90.00
#
_symmetry.space_group_name_H-M   'P 1'
#
loop_
_entity.id
_entity.type
_entity.pdbx_description
1 polymer ?
#
loop_
_entity_poly.entity_id
_entity_poly.type
_entity_poly.pdbx_seq_one_letter_code
_entity_poly.pdbx_strand_id
1 'polypeptide(L)'
;EMVNKNSSRLYEALPWYVAVNQPETLANLYINNEQYDEAVVLAQVSAVGGYDDLTTARGGQRVAKGGGKVSEDDKRSSRQQLHVIRSAMAESYANKGEAAWSACCHLSIDDAHAAVVKLVKGNEAELAAALAWALQARGAGSLTEELARLAEAEDDWAVAFSVLMDPSKGCGRSAIELQLAAARYLGAKGPTPSTSALEGLGLDPPESYAAKAEAESDPPTKALYYLLSGQQDKAVEAGLAELRTVMRRPAWCMDEVAPTLRVLSSVQAHLLPRAARDELLAYSLYLGGLKAIYHGYQPVVSFLMEQARQLLRNNTFDFPVPLSLISLQELSYQQYADSAEACAGLQEVASTDWVPPELRTAAATMVKFCTGLPPQLHCSALTENLVVPAASSMPSGGSHAAPLYSLVSGKLINGAAHLLEDGRTAVAPGEAVMLARCCAFSPLGTGHWISCKEEGYCTAMPAHS
;
A
#
# COMPACT_ATOMS: atom_id res chain seq x y z
N GLU A 1 -19.79 -8.51 30.57
CA GLU A 1 -18.33 -8.24 30.64
C GLU A 1 -17.45 -9.46 30.98
N MET A 2 -17.90 -10.48 31.74
CA MET A 2 -17.05 -11.66 32.07
C MET A 2 -17.04 -12.83 31.04
N VAL A 3 -17.60 -12.67 29.83
CA VAL A 3 -17.71 -13.78 28.85
C VAL A 3 -16.63 -13.73 27.75
N ASN A 4 -15.86 -12.64 27.66
CA ASN A 4 -15.07 -12.31 26.46
C ASN A 4 -13.86 -13.21 26.12
N LYS A 5 -13.61 -14.33 26.80
CA LYS A 5 -12.44 -15.19 26.48
C LYS A 5 -12.64 -16.72 26.56
N ASN A 6 -13.81 -17.22 26.95
CA ASN A 6 -14.04 -18.67 27.03
C ASN A 6 -15.14 -19.10 26.06
N SER A 7 -14.75 -19.68 24.93
CA SER A 7 -15.64 -20.30 23.93
C SER A 7 -16.61 -21.32 24.54
N SER A 8 -16.24 -21.97 25.66
CA SER A 8 -17.11 -22.90 26.39
C SER A 8 -18.30 -22.23 27.11
N ARG A 9 -18.15 -20.98 27.57
CA ARG A 9 -19.23 -20.24 28.25
C ARG A 9 -20.19 -19.55 27.28
N LEU A 10 -19.81 -19.41 26.01
CA LEU A 10 -20.70 -18.85 24.99
C LEU A 10 -21.90 -19.75 24.78
N TYR A 11 -21.68 -21.05 24.56
CA TYR A 11 -22.75 -22.00 24.28
C TYR A 11 -23.79 -22.08 25.41
N GLU A 12 -23.40 -21.82 26.65
CA GLU A 12 -24.31 -21.72 27.81
C GLU A 12 -25.13 -20.42 27.81
N ALA A 13 -24.59 -19.34 27.26
CA ALA A 13 -25.23 -18.02 27.21
C ALA A 13 -26.09 -17.79 25.95
N LEU A 14 -25.83 -18.51 24.84
CA LEU A 14 -26.56 -18.40 23.57
C LEU A 14 -28.09 -18.50 23.73
N PRO A 15 -28.65 -19.49 24.48
CA PRO A 15 -30.11 -19.60 24.63
C PRO A 15 -30.73 -18.39 25.32
N TRP A 16 -30.00 -17.74 26.23
CA TRP A 16 -30.46 -16.55 26.93
C TRP A 16 -30.54 -15.33 26.00
N TYR A 17 -29.52 -15.12 25.17
CA TYR A 17 -29.51 -14.01 24.20
C TYR A 17 -30.59 -14.16 23.13
N VAL A 18 -30.84 -15.40 22.67
CA VAL A 18 -31.95 -15.70 21.76
C VAL A 18 -33.30 -15.48 22.45
N ALA A 19 -33.45 -15.90 23.71
CA ALA A 19 -34.69 -15.71 24.48
C ALA A 19 -35.01 -14.24 24.78
N VAL A 20 -34.00 -13.38 24.91
CA VAL A 20 -34.15 -11.93 25.16
C VAL A 20 -34.38 -11.14 23.87
N ASN A 21 -34.37 -11.80 22.70
CA ASN A 21 -34.58 -11.21 21.37
C ASN A 21 -33.66 -9.99 21.09
N GLN A 22 -32.37 -10.12 21.41
CA GLN A 22 -31.35 -9.11 21.11
C GLN A 22 -30.35 -9.65 20.07
N PRO A 23 -30.69 -9.62 18.77
CA PRO A 23 -29.84 -10.18 17.72
C PRO A 23 -28.53 -9.40 17.53
N GLU A 24 -28.50 -8.09 17.83
CA GLU A 24 -27.31 -7.25 17.63
C GLU A 24 -26.18 -7.58 18.61
N THR A 25 -26.53 -7.75 19.88
CA THR A 25 -25.56 -8.09 20.92
C THR A 25 -25.02 -9.50 20.69
N LEU A 26 -25.86 -10.41 20.21
CA LEU A 26 -25.47 -11.76 19.83
C LEU A 26 -24.58 -11.80 18.59
N ALA A 27 -24.87 -11.00 17.55
CA ALA A 27 -24.01 -10.85 16.38
C ALA A 27 -22.62 -10.32 16.76
N ASN A 28 -22.56 -9.30 17.63
CA ASN A 28 -21.30 -8.77 18.12
C ASN A 28 -20.51 -9.79 18.95
N LEU A 29 -21.19 -10.64 19.73
CA LEU A 29 -20.54 -11.74 20.42
C LEU A 29 -19.94 -12.75 19.44
N TYR A 30 -20.66 -13.12 18.38
CA TYR A 30 -20.12 -14.02 17.36
C TYR A 30 -18.93 -13.41 16.61
N ILE A 31 -18.99 -12.12 16.25
CA ILE A 31 -17.86 -11.38 15.65
C ILE A 31 -16.64 -11.43 16.56
N ASN A 32 -16.81 -11.14 17.86
CA ASN A 32 -15.72 -11.13 18.83
C ASN A 32 -15.04 -12.49 19.02
N ASN A 33 -15.70 -13.59 18.67
CA ASN A 33 -15.16 -14.94 18.75
C ASN A 33 -14.74 -15.51 17.38
N GLU A 34 -14.73 -14.68 16.33
CA GLU A 34 -14.43 -15.09 14.95
C GLU A 34 -15.38 -16.15 14.36
N GLN A 35 -16.60 -16.26 14.91
CA GLN A 35 -17.65 -17.18 14.47
C GLN A 35 -18.58 -16.49 13.46
N TYR A 36 -18.05 -16.19 12.28
CA TYR A 36 -18.71 -15.31 11.32
C TYR A 36 -19.87 -15.99 10.56
N ASP A 37 -19.81 -17.30 10.35
CA ASP A 37 -20.87 -18.04 9.63
C ASP A 37 -22.17 -18.03 10.42
N GLU A 38 -22.10 -18.26 11.73
CA GLU A 38 -23.23 -18.18 12.65
C GLU A 38 -23.79 -16.76 12.73
N ALA A 39 -22.92 -15.74 12.73
CA ALA A 39 -23.34 -14.34 12.69
C ALA A 39 -24.12 -13.98 11.42
N VAL A 40 -23.67 -14.45 10.25
CA VAL A 40 -24.35 -14.21 8.98
C VAL A 40 -25.73 -14.87 8.96
N VAL A 41 -25.83 -16.12 9.42
CA VAL A 41 -27.12 -16.82 9.52
C VAL A 41 -28.06 -16.06 10.45
N LEU A 42 -27.56 -15.62 11.62
CA LEU A 42 -28.34 -14.85 12.58
C LEU A 42 -28.92 -13.57 11.96
N ALA A 43 -28.09 -12.80 11.24
CA ALA A 43 -28.49 -11.56 10.61
C ALA A 43 -29.45 -11.77 9.43
N GLN A 44 -29.28 -12.84 8.64
CA GLN A 44 -30.22 -13.22 7.60
C GLN A 44 -31.59 -13.60 8.17
N VAL A 45 -31.62 -14.39 9.25
CA VAL A 45 -32.86 -14.76 9.94
C VAL A 45 -33.55 -13.52 10.54
N SER A 46 -32.77 -12.59 11.12
CA SER A 46 -33.29 -11.31 11.60
C SER A 46 -33.88 -10.47 10.46
N ALA A 47 -33.23 -10.41 9.29
CA ALA A 47 -33.70 -9.65 8.12
C ALA A 47 -35.03 -10.17 7.55
N VAL A 48 -35.28 -11.47 7.67
CA VAL A 48 -36.54 -12.10 7.22
C VAL A 48 -37.67 -11.89 8.25
N GLY A 49 -37.35 -11.37 9.44
CA GLY A 49 -38.30 -11.27 10.55
C GLY A 49 -38.57 -12.63 11.20
N GLY A 50 -37.58 -13.53 11.20
CA GLY A 50 -37.73 -14.90 11.69
C GLY A 50 -37.81 -15.04 13.21
N TYR A 51 -37.51 -13.98 13.96
CA TYR A 51 -37.71 -13.94 15.40
C TYR A 51 -39.11 -13.39 15.68
N ASP A 52 -40.03 -14.27 16.09
CA ASP A 52 -41.32 -13.83 16.61
C ASP A 52 -41.06 -12.97 17.85
N ASP A 53 -41.52 -11.71 17.82
CA ASP A 53 -41.53 -10.86 18.99
C ASP A 53 -42.32 -11.54 20.11
N LEU A 54 -41.59 -12.09 21.09
CA LEU A 54 -42.16 -12.72 22.29
C LEU A 54 -43.06 -11.76 23.10
N THR A 55 -43.09 -10.47 22.75
CA THR A 55 -44.01 -9.47 23.30
C THR A 55 -45.48 -9.71 22.90
N THR A 56 -45.76 -10.50 21.87
CA THR A 56 -47.14 -10.81 21.45
C THR A 56 -47.81 -11.92 22.27
N ALA A 57 -47.08 -12.64 23.13
CA ALA A 57 -47.62 -13.75 23.91
C ALA A 57 -48.53 -13.35 25.10
N ARG A 58 -48.82 -12.06 25.32
CA ARG A 58 -49.72 -11.60 26.39
C ARG A 58 -51.18 -11.35 25.98
N GLY A 59 -51.55 -11.61 24.73
CA GLY A 59 -52.94 -11.53 24.28
C GLY A 59 -53.25 -12.68 23.33
N GLY A 60 -54.09 -13.61 23.76
CA GLY A 60 -54.47 -14.76 22.95
C GLY A 60 -55.14 -14.37 21.65
N GLN A 61 -54.39 -14.37 20.56
CA GLN A 61 -54.90 -14.63 19.21
C GLN A 61 -53.75 -15.08 18.34
N ARG A 62 -53.73 -16.38 18.00
CA ARG A 62 -52.94 -16.89 16.88
C ARG A 62 -53.47 -16.21 15.61
N VAL A 63 -52.81 -15.14 15.17
CA VAL A 63 -52.99 -14.65 13.80
C VAL A 63 -52.07 -15.47 12.90
N ALA A 64 -52.68 -15.97 11.84
CA ALA A 64 -52.13 -16.91 10.88
C ALA A 64 -50.92 -16.33 10.12
N LYS A 65 -50.12 -17.27 9.59
CA LYS A 65 -49.19 -17.08 8.46
C LYS A 65 -49.64 -15.97 7.51
N GLY A 66 -48.73 -15.04 7.20
CA GLY A 66 -48.83 -14.25 5.98
C GLY A 66 -48.15 -12.89 6.06
N GLY A 67 -46.91 -12.82 5.57
CA GLY A 67 -46.39 -11.65 4.87
C GLY A 67 -46.55 -10.29 5.56
N GLY A 68 -46.16 -10.18 6.83
CA GLY A 68 -45.92 -8.89 7.43
C GLY A 68 -44.83 -8.18 6.62
N LYS A 69 -45.20 -7.12 5.91
CA LYS A 69 -44.27 -6.30 5.13
C LYS A 69 -43.29 -5.70 6.13
N VAL A 70 -42.10 -6.30 6.26
CA VAL A 70 -41.00 -5.79 7.09
C VAL A 70 -40.87 -4.29 6.82
N SER A 71 -40.86 -3.48 7.89
CA SER A 71 -40.74 -2.02 7.75
C SER A 71 -39.48 -1.70 6.95
N GLU A 72 -39.50 -0.65 6.12
CA GLU A 72 -38.29 -0.24 5.39
C GLU A 72 -37.14 0.12 6.33
N ASP A 73 -37.45 0.56 7.55
CA ASP A 73 -36.45 0.84 8.59
C ASP A 73 -35.83 -0.45 9.16
N ASP A 74 -36.62 -1.51 9.37
CA ASP A 74 -36.11 -2.80 9.84
C ASP A 74 -35.22 -3.47 8.77
N LYS A 75 -35.61 -3.38 7.49
CA LYS A 75 -34.77 -3.86 6.37
C LYS A 75 -33.45 -3.11 6.28
N ARG A 76 -33.46 -1.80 6.54
CA ARG A 76 -32.23 -0.98 6.56
C ARG A 76 -31.34 -1.38 7.72
N SER A 77 -31.91 -1.56 8.92
CA SER A 77 -31.16 -2.01 10.10
C SER A 77 -30.52 -3.38 9.89
N SER A 78 -31.27 -4.37 9.37
CA SER A 78 -30.71 -5.70 9.10
C SER A 78 -29.66 -5.70 7.98
N ARG A 79 -29.82 -4.85 6.95
CA ARG A 79 -28.78 -4.65 5.93
C ARG A 79 -27.52 -4.05 6.54
N GLN A 80 -27.66 -3.07 7.43
CA GLN A 80 -26.53 -2.46 8.13
C GLN A 80 -25.80 -3.47 9.03
N GLN A 81 -26.53 -4.35 9.72
CA GLN A 81 -25.93 -5.44 10.49
C GLN A 81 -25.16 -6.43 9.59
N LEU A 82 -25.72 -6.81 8.44
CA LEU A 82 -25.02 -7.65 7.46
C LEU A 82 -23.74 -6.97 6.93
N HIS A 83 -23.79 -5.66 6.68
CA HIS A 83 -22.61 -4.87 6.32
C HIS A 83 -21.50 -5.00 7.37
N VAL A 84 -21.82 -4.82 8.64
CA VAL A 84 -20.85 -4.91 9.75
C VAL A 84 -20.26 -6.32 9.89
N ILE A 85 -21.09 -7.36 9.81
CA ILE A 85 -20.63 -8.75 9.97
C ILE A 85 -19.68 -9.12 8.82
N ARG A 86 -20.06 -8.81 7.58
CA ARG A 86 -19.26 -9.14 6.40
C ARG A 86 -18.00 -8.28 6.29
N SER A 87 -18.01 -7.02 6.75
CA SER A 87 -16.79 -6.22 6.83
C SER A 87 -15.81 -6.78 7.85
N ALA A 88 -16.30 -7.18 9.03
CA ALA A 88 -15.47 -7.83 10.05
C ALA A 88 -14.90 -9.18 9.58
N MET A 89 -15.74 -9.98 8.90
CA MET A 89 -15.31 -11.24 8.27
C MET A 89 -14.23 -10.97 7.20
N ALA A 90 -14.42 -9.95 6.36
CA ALA A 90 -13.46 -9.55 5.33
C ALA A 90 -12.11 -9.11 5.92
N GLU A 91 -12.12 -8.39 7.04
CA GLU A 91 -10.91 -8.01 7.77
C GLU A 91 -10.16 -9.22 8.34
N SER A 92 -10.89 -10.20 8.90
CA SER A 92 -10.29 -11.45 9.37
C SER A 92 -9.58 -12.21 8.24
N TYR A 93 -10.23 -12.35 7.07
CA TYR A 93 -9.61 -12.99 5.90
C TYR A 93 -8.42 -12.20 5.37
N ALA A 94 -8.51 -10.86 5.32
CA ALA A 94 -7.38 -10.02 4.89
C ALA A 94 -6.17 -10.20 5.82
N ASN A 95 -6.38 -10.26 7.13
CA ASN A 95 -5.31 -10.47 8.11
C ASN A 95 -4.65 -11.86 7.99
N LYS A 96 -5.37 -12.86 7.44
CA LYS A 96 -4.85 -14.19 7.14
C LYS A 96 -4.10 -14.28 5.80
N GLY A 97 -4.09 -13.21 5.00
CA GLY A 97 -3.53 -13.19 3.65
C GLY A 97 -4.47 -13.78 2.59
N GLU A 98 -5.76 -13.91 2.89
CA GLU A 98 -6.79 -14.47 2.00
C GLU A 98 -7.58 -13.35 1.31
N ALA A 99 -6.91 -12.60 0.44
CA ALA A 99 -7.47 -11.40 -0.18
C ALA A 99 -8.69 -11.70 -1.09
N ALA A 100 -8.70 -12.82 -1.79
CA ALA A 100 -9.83 -13.23 -2.63
C ALA A 100 -11.11 -13.45 -1.80
N TRP A 101 -11.01 -14.17 -0.66
CA TRP A 101 -12.13 -14.39 0.25
C TRP A 101 -12.61 -13.10 0.90
N SER A 102 -11.67 -12.22 1.27
CA SER A 102 -11.97 -10.87 1.76
C SER A 102 -12.77 -10.06 0.73
N ALA A 103 -12.38 -10.11 -0.55
CA ALA A 103 -13.07 -9.43 -1.64
C ALA A 103 -14.47 -10.01 -1.88
N CYS A 104 -14.63 -11.34 -1.86
CA CYS A 104 -15.92 -12.00 -1.97
C CYS A 104 -16.90 -11.57 -0.87
N CYS A 105 -16.41 -11.33 0.35
CA CYS A 105 -17.23 -10.82 1.45
C CYS A 105 -17.83 -9.44 1.13
N HIS A 106 -17.04 -8.52 0.56
CA HIS A 106 -17.53 -7.20 0.13
C HIS A 106 -18.45 -7.28 -1.10
N LEU A 107 -18.14 -8.14 -2.07
CA LEU A 107 -19.01 -8.38 -3.22
C LEU A 107 -20.39 -8.93 -2.81
N SER A 108 -20.45 -9.73 -1.75
CA SER A 108 -21.72 -10.27 -1.23
C SER A 108 -22.69 -9.19 -0.73
N ILE A 109 -22.19 -7.97 -0.52
CA ILE A 109 -22.95 -6.79 -0.08
C ILE A 109 -22.96 -5.68 -1.14
N ASP A 110 -22.63 -6.02 -2.39
CA ASP A 110 -22.60 -5.10 -3.52
C ASP A 110 -21.59 -3.94 -3.37
N ASP A 111 -20.54 -4.13 -2.57
CA ASP A 111 -19.44 -3.17 -2.42
C ASP A 111 -18.25 -3.56 -3.30
N ALA A 112 -18.36 -3.27 -4.60
CA ALA A 112 -17.31 -3.54 -5.58
C ALA A 112 -16.01 -2.76 -5.30
N HIS A 113 -16.12 -1.54 -4.76
CA HIS A 113 -14.95 -0.70 -4.50
C HIS A 113 -14.12 -1.27 -3.34
N ALA A 114 -14.74 -1.63 -2.23
CA ALA A 114 -14.02 -2.25 -1.12
C ALA A 114 -13.42 -3.60 -1.51
N ALA A 115 -14.11 -4.38 -2.35
CA ALA A 115 -13.58 -5.64 -2.87
C ALA A 115 -12.27 -5.43 -3.65
N VAL A 116 -12.24 -4.46 -4.58
CA VAL A 116 -11.02 -4.10 -5.33
C VAL A 116 -9.92 -3.63 -4.38
N VAL A 117 -10.23 -2.77 -3.40
CA VAL A 117 -9.25 -2.29 -2.41
C VAL A 117 -8.63 -3.44 -1.61
N LYS A 118 -9.42 -4.45 -1.21
CA LYS A 118 -8.89 -5.62 -0.49
C LYS A 118 -7.98 -6.48 -1.37
N LEU A 119 -8.30 -6.67 -2.65
CA LEU A 119 -7.43 -7.38 -3.60
C LEU A 119 -6.10 -6.65 -3.81
N VAL A 120 -6.16 -5.33 -3.99
CA VAL A 120 -4.96 -4.48 -4.09
C VAL A 120 -4.11 -4.58 -2.82
N LYS A 121 -4.74 -4.55 -1.63
CA LYS A 121 -4.02 -4.75 -0.36
C LYS A 121 -3.40 -6.14 -0.23
N GLY A 122 -3.95 -7.15 -0.90
CA GLY A 122 -3.41 -8.51 -0.96
C GLY A 122 -2.36 -8.76 -2.02
N ASN A 123 -1.94 -7.73 -2.79
CA ASN A 123 -1.05 -7.86 -3.95
C ASN A 123 -1.63 -8.68 -5.12
N GLU A 124 -2.95 -8.85 -5.19
CA GLU A 124 -3.65 -9.58 -6.26
C GLU A 124 -4.05 -8.63 -7.40
N ALA A 125 -3.06 -7.98 -8.01
CA ALA A 125 -3.28 -6.88 -8.97
C ALA A 125 -4.05 -7.31 -10.23
N GLU A 126 -3.81 -8.53 -10.73
CA GLU A 126 -4.51 -9.09 -11.90
C GLU A 126 -5.99 -9.29 -11.65
N LEU A 127 -6.33 -9.93 -10.51
CA LEU A 127 -7.71 -10.15 -10.11
C LEU A 127 -8.41 -8.82 -9.80
N ALA A 128 -7.71 -7.89 -9.14
CA ALA A 128 -8.21 -6.56 -8.85
C ALA A 128 -8.57 -5.79 -10.13
N ALA A 129 -7.68 -5.80 -11.13
CA ALA A 129 -7.88 -5.12 -12.39
C ALA A 129 -9.02 -5.76 -13.21
N ALA A 130 -9.06 -7.10 -13.30
CA ALA A 130 -10.13 -7.82 -13.98
C ALA A 130 -11.50 -7.50 -13.38
N LEU A 131 -11.60 -7.51 -12.04
CA LEU A 131 -12.82 -7.14 -11.31
C LEU A 131 -13.19 -5.67 -11.53
N ALA A 132 -12.21 -4.77 -11.47
CA ALA A 132 -12.43 -3.34 -11.68
C ALA A 132 -12.91 -3.03 -13.10
N TRP A 133 -12.38 -3.71 -14.12
CA TRP A 133 -12.84 -3.57 -15.51
C TRP A 133 -14.24 -4.14 -15.71
N ALA A 134 -14.52 -5.32 -15.15
CA ALA A 134 -15.83 -5.97 -15.29
C ALA A 134 -16.96 -5.19 -14.61
N LEU A 135 -16.70 -4.63 -13.42
CA LEU A 135 -17.69 -3.90 -12.62
C LEU A 135 -17.62 -2.37 -12.83
N GLN A 136 -16.73 -1.89 -13.72
CA GLN A 136 -16.45 -0.46 -13.92
C GLN A 136 -16.19 0.29 -12.59
N ALA A 137 -15.47 -0.38 -11.68
CA ALA A 137 -15.19 0.16 -10.36
C ALA A 137 -14.22 1.36 -10.46
N ARG A 138 -14.31 2.27 -9.47
CA ARG A 138 -13.40 3.42 -9.39
C ARG A 138 -11.95 2.94 -9.21
N GLY A 139 -11.01 3.64 -9.85
CA GLY A 139 -9.58 3.33 -9.74
C GLY A 139 -9.05 2.31 -10.75
N ALA A 140 -9.84 1.89 -11.74
CA ALA A 140 -9.37 0.99 -12.81
C ALA A 140 -8.10 1.50 -13.52
N GLY A 141 -7.97 2.83 -13.69
CA GLY A 141 -6.81 3.46 -14.34
C GLY A 141 -5.48 3.35 -13.58
N SER A 142 -5.50 3.38 -12.24
CA SER A 142 -4.26 3.14 -11.46
C SER A 142 -3.85 1.67 -11.46
N LEU A 143 -4.82 0.76 -11.60
CA LEU A 143 -4.57 -0.68 -11.65
C LEU A 143 -4.00 -1.11 -13.00
N THR A 144 -4.43 -0.50 -14.10
CA THR A 144 -3.81 -0.68 -15.41
C THR A 144 -2.33 -0.28 -15.41
N GLU A 145 -1.97 0.79 -14.71
CA GLU A 145 -0.57 1.20 -14.55
C GLU A 145 0.24 0.21 -13.72
N GLU A 146 -0.34 -0.31 -12.62
CA GLU A 146 0.30 -1.34 -11.79
C GLU A 146 0.50 -2.65 -12.57
N LEU A 147 -0.50 -3.09 -13.35
CA LEU A 147 -0.37 -4.25 -14.23
C LEU A 147 0.66 -4.06 -15.34
N ALA A 148 0.72 -2.89 -15.96
CA ALA A 148 1.75 -2.60 -16.95
C ALA A 148 3.14 -2.73 -16.32
N ARG A 149 3.35 -2.20 -15.11
CA ARG A 149 4.63 -2.32 -14.39
C ARG A 149 4.97 -3.76 -14.00
N LEU A 150 3.99 -4.60 -13.70
CA LEU A 150 4.21 -6.03 -13.47
C LEU A 150 4.66 -6.73 -14.76
N ALA A 151 3.99 -6.48 -15.88
CA ALA A 151 4.39 -7.02 -17.18
C ALA A 151 5.78 -6.53 -17.62
N GLU A 152 6.13 -5.28 -17.33
CA GLU A 152 7.49 -4.74 -17.55
C GLU A 152 8.55 -5.49 -16.72
N ALA A 153 8.22 -5.88 -15.48
CA ALA A 153 9.11 -6.66 -14.63
C ALA A 153 9.32 -8.10 -15.12
N GLU A 154 8.35 -8.66 -15.87
CA GLU A 154 8.46 -9.96 -16.54
C GLU A 154 9.15 -9.90 -17.92
N ASP A 155 9.60 -8.72 -18.34
CA ASP A 155 10.15 -8.45 -19.68
C ASP A 155 9.12 -8.60 -20.83
N ASP A 156 7.82 -8.64 -20.48
CA ASP A 156 6.68 -8.77 -21.41
C ASP A 156 6.12 -7.41 -21.85
N TRP A 157 6.99 -6.61 -22.48
CA TRP A 157 6.68 -5.24 -22.93
C TRP A 157 5.49 -5.13 -23.89
N ALA A 158 5.26 -6.16 -24.72
CA ALA A 158 4.12 -6.17 -25.64
C ALA A 158 2.78 -6.14 -24.89
N VAL A 159 2.69 -6.88 -23.78
CA VAL A 159 1.50 -6.91 -22.93
C VAL A 159 1.36 -5.56 -22.21
N ALA A 160 2.44 -5.04 -21.64
CA ALA A 160 2.45 -3.73 -20.97
C ALA A 160 1.89 -2.61 -21.87
N PHE A 161 2.38 -2.50 -23.10
CA PHE A 161 1.87 -1.51 -24.06
C PHE A 161 0.43 -1.77 -24.47
N SER A 162 0.04 -3.04 -24.68
CA SER A 162 -1.33 -3.38 -25.07
C SER A 162 -2.37 -3.01 -24.00
N VAL A 163 -2.02 -3.17 -22.71
CA VAL A 163 -2.88 -2.81 -21.59
C VAL A 163 -3.03 -1.30 -21.48
N LEU A 164 -1.95 -0.54 -21.68
CA LEU A 164 -1.97 0.93 -21.64
C LEU A 164 -2.66 1.58 -22.85
N MET A 165 -2.67 0.92 -24.01
CA MET A 165 -3.32 1.44 -25.22
C MET A 165 -4.84 1.27 -25.24
N ASP A 166 -5.39 0.35 -24.44
CA ASP A 166 -6.81 0.02 -24.46
C ASP A 166 -7.65 1.11 -23.72
N PRO A 167 -8.44 1.92 -24.46
CA PRO A 167 -9.21 3.00 -23.86
C PRO A 167 -10.35 2.51 -22.96
N SER A 168 -10.78 1.24 -23.11
CA SER A 168 -11.87 0.66 -22.31
C SER A 168 -11.46 0.36 -20.87
N LYS A 169 -10.14 0.28 -20.60
CA LYS A 169 -9.58 -0.09 -19.30
C LYS A 169 -9.32 1.11 -18.38
N GLY A 170 -9.78 2.31 -18.76
CA GLY A 170 -9.66 3.53 -17.96
C GLY A 170 -8.40 4.36 -18.27
N CYS A 171 -7.42 3.81 -18.98
CA CYS A 171 -6.33 4.55 -19.62
C CYS A 171 -6.80 5.08 -20.98
N GLY A 172 -7.69 6.09 -20.98
CA GLY A 172 -8.02 6.76 -22.23
C GLY A 172 -6.79 7.50 -22.77
N ARG A 173 -5.99 6.91 -23.67
CA ARG A 173 -4.83 7.54 -24.35
C ARG A 173 -4.06 8.56 -23.49
N SER A 174 -3.85 8.29 -22.21
CA SER A 174 -3.09 9.19 -21.35
C SER A 174 -1.65 9.09 -21.82
N ALA A 175 -1.21 10.08 -22.62
CA ALA A 175 0.07 10.07 -23.33
C ALA A 175 1.26 9.86 -22.40
N ILE A 176 1.14 10.25 -21.13
CA ILE A 176 2.23 10.24 -20.15
C ILE A 176 2.60 8.82 -19.72
N GLU A 177 1.63 7.93 -19.46
CA GLU A 177 1.94 6.56 -18.99
C GLU A 177 2.62 5.73 -20.07
N LEU A 178 2.15 5.89 -21.30
CA LEU A 178 2.74 5.25 -22.46
C LEU A 178 4.16 5.79 -22.72
N GLN A 179 4.36 7.10 -22.57
CA GLN A 179 5.67 7.74 -22.68
C GLN A 179 6.63 7.28 -21.58
N LEU A 180 6.15 7.14 -20.33
CA LEU A 180 6.96 6.65 -19.22
C LEU A 180 7.35 5.17 -19.42
N ALA A 181 6.42 4.32 -19.88
CA ALA A 181 6.71 2.93 -20.23
C ALA A 181 7.71 2.84 -21.38
N ALA A 182 7.56 3.68 -22.41
CA ALA A 182 8.51 3.78 -23.52
C ALA A 182 9.90 4.25 -23.05
N ALA A 183 9.98 5.22 -22.14
CA ALA A 183 11.23 5.69 -21.56
C ALA A 183 11.95 4.56 -20.79
N ARG A 184 11.21 3.75 -20.02
CA ARG A 184 11.77 2.58 -19.32
C ARG A 184 12.25 1.50 -20.28
N TYR A 185 11.47 1.22 -21.33
CA TYR A 185 11.85 0.28 -22.39
C TYR A 185 13.15 0.69 -23.08
N LEU A 186 13.26 1.96 -23.49
CA LEU A 186 14.45 2.52 -24.12
C LEU A 186 15.67 2.48 -23.21
N GLY A 187 15.49 2.72 -21.91
CA GLY A 187 16.54 2.49 -20.93
C GLY A 187 16.93 1.01 -20.89
N ALA A 188 15.98 0.09 -20.78
CA ALA A 188 16.24 -1.33 -20.52
C ALA A 188 16.86 -2.06 -21.70
N LYS A 189 16.40 -1.79 -22.92
CA LYS A 189 16.83 -2.47 -24.15
C LYS A 189 17.82 -1.63 -24.97
N GLY A 190 18.06 -0.38 -24.60
CA GLY A 190 18.87 0.57 -25.34
C GLY A 190 18.14 1.15 -26.58
N PRO A 191 18.76 2.09 -27.30
CA PRO A 191 18.14 2.78 -28.44
C PRO A 191 18.07 1.94 -29.73
N THR A 192 18.63 0.72 -29.73
CA THR A 192 18.85 -0.08 -30.95
C THR A 192 17.83 -1.18 -31.23
N PRO A 193 17.13 -1.83 -30.27
CA PRO A 193 16.14 -2.85 -30.62
C PRO A 193 14.75 -2.22 -30.85
N SER A 194 14.26 -2.35 -32.08
CA SER A 194 12.87 -2.18 -32.51
C SER A 194 12.24 -0.81 -32.25
N THR A 195 12.64 0.21 -33.03
CA THR A 195 11.77 1.36 -33.33
C THR A 195 10.38 0.92 -33.79
N SER A 196 10.25 -0.27 -34.39
CA SER A 196 8.98 -0.88 -34.78
C SER A 196 7.98 -1.08 -33.63
N ALA A 197 8.44 -1.36 -32.41
CA ALA A 197 7.56 -1.54 -31.25
C ALA A 197 7.00 -0.19 -30.76
N LEU A 198 7.80 0.87 -30.85
CA LEU A 198 7.42 2.24 -30.48
C LEU A 198 6.62 2.95 -31.59
N GLU A 199 6.91 2.65 -32.86
CA GLU A 199 6.19 3.17 -34.04
C GLU A 199 4.69 2.79 -34.01
N GLY A 200 4.37 1.59 -33.49
CA GLY A 200 2.99 1.15 -33.28
C GLY A 200 2.23 1.90 -32.19
N LEU A 201 2.94 2.66 -31.34
CA LEU A 201 2.38 3.38 -30.20
C LEU A 201 1.98 4.83 -30.52
N GLY A 202 2.31 5.31 -31.73
CA GLY A 202 2.05 6.71 -32.14
C GLY A 202 2.92 7.75 -31.43
N LEU A 203 4.08 7.34 -30.92
CA LEU A 203 5.10 8.22 -30.35
C LEU A 203 6.07 8.71 -31.43
N ASP A 204 6.63 9.90 -31.24
CA ASP A 204 7.65 10.43 -32.14
C ASP A 204 8.98 9.66 -31.99
N PRO A 205 9.88 9.70 -32.98
CA PRO A 205 11.20 9.09 -32.84
C PRO A 205 12.00 9.73 -31.68
N PRO A 206 12.85 8.96 -30.98
CA PRO A 206 13.59 9.40 -29.80
C PRO A 206 14.45 10.65 -30.06
N GLU A 207 15.00 10.77 -31.27
CA GLU A 207 15.83 11.90 -31.71
C GLU A 207 15.07 13.23 -31.69
N SER A 208 13.77 13.21 -31.96
CA SER A 208 12.95 14.43 -31.96
C SER A 208 12.72 15.00 -30.56
N TYR A 209 12.76 14.15 -29.53
CA TYR A 209 12.47 14.57 -28.16
C TYR A 209 13.59 15.41 -27.55
N ALA A 210 14.84 15.27 -28.01
CA ALA A 210 15.93 16.11 -27.54
C ALA A 210 15.68 17.60 -27.84
N ALA A 211 15.25 17.92 -29.07
CA ALA A 211 14.90 19.28 -29.45
C ALA A 211 13.63 19.79 -28.75
N LYS A 212 12.65 18.89 -28.53
CA LYS A 212 11.43 19.23 -27.77
C LYS A 212 11.75 19.53 -26.30
N ALA A 213 12.67 18.80 -25.67
CA ALA A 213 13.10 19.03 -24.30
C ALA A 213 13.75 20.40 -24.09
N GLU A 214 14.51 20.89 -25.08
CA GLU A 214 15.14 22.21 -25.00
C GLU A 214 14.12 23.35 -25.14
N ALA A 215 13.09 23.15 -25.96
CA ALA A 215 12.01 24.11 -26.15
C ALA A 215 10.97 24.13 -25.01
N GLU A 216 10.91 23.05 -24.23
CA GLU A 216 9.91 22.88 -23.17
C GLU A 216 10.24 23.72 -21.92
N SER A 217 9.24 24.42 -21.40
CA SER A 217 9.36 25.24 -20.19
C SER A 217 8.94 24.49 -18.94
N ASP A 218 8.07 23.48 -19.07
CA ASP A 218 7.58 22.69 -17.95
C ASP A 218 8.62 21.65 -17.52
N PRO A 219 9.18 21.73 -16.29
CA PRO A 219 10.30 20.87 -15.90
C PRO A 219 10.01 19.35 -15.85
N PRO A 220 8.84 18.83 -15.40
CA PRO A 220 8.58 17.40 -15.41
C PRO A 220 8.42 16.87 -16.84
N THR A 221 7.73 17.59 -17.71
CA THR A 221 7.62 17.25 -19.14
C THR A 221 8.98 17.33 -19.85
N LYS A 222 9.80 18.32 -19.50
CA LYS A 222 11.18 18.45 -19.99
C LYS A 222 12.06 17.27 -19.58
N ALA A 223 11.99 16.85 -18.32
CA ALA A 223 12.70 15.66 -17.84
C ALA A 223 12.24 14.40 -18.59
N LEU A 224 10.93 14.26 -18.82
CA LEU A 224 10.37 13.14 -19.59
C LEU A 224 10.89 13.10 -21.04
N TYR A 225 10.94 14.24 -21.72
CA TYR A 225 11.50 14.32 -23.08
C TYR A 225 12.99 13.99 -23.13
N TYR A 226 13.77 14.39 -22.11
CA TYR A 226 15.16 13.95 -22.01
C TYR A 226 15.29 12.44 -21.84
N LEU A 227 14.40 11.79 -21.07
CA LEU A 227 14.39 10.33 -20.93
C LEU A 227 14.03 9.62 -22.23
N LEU A 228 13.02 10.10 -22.95
CA LEU A 228 12.65 9.55 -24.27
C LEU A 228 13.77 9.73 -25.30
N SER A 229 14.61 10.74 -25.16
CA SER A 229 15.79 10.93 -26.00
C SER A 229 17.00 10.06 -25.61
N GLY A 230 16.92 9.31 -24.51
CA GLY A 230 18.01 8.49 -23.97
C GLY A 230 19.04 9.24 -23.13
N GLN A 231 18.84 10.53 -22.84
CA GLN A 231 19.77 11.35 -22.03
C GLN A 231 19.38 11.34 -20.55
N GLN A 232 19.75 10.27 -19.83
CA GLN A 232 19.38 10.08 -18.42
C GLN A 232 19.98 11.14 -17.49
N ASP A 233 21.24 11.53 -17.69
CA ASP A 233 21.92 12.52 -16.83
C ASP A 233 21.19 13.88 -16.83
N LYS A 234 20.87 14.40 -18.01
CA LYS A 234 20.15 15.69 -18.14
C LYS A 234 18.74 15.63 -17.60
N ALA A 235 18.06 14.49 -17.73
CA ALA A 235 16.73 14.31 -17.17
C ALA A 235 16.75 14.39 -15.64
N VAL A 236 17.74 13.74 -15.01
CA VAL A 236 17.93 13.77 -13.56
C VAL A 236 18.30 15.17 -13.09
N GLU A 237 19.23 15.85 -13.77
CA GLU A 237 19.60 17.24 -13.43
C GLU A 237 18.39 18.19 -13.50
N ALA A 238 17.59 18.10 -14.56
CA ALA A 238 16.39 18.93 -14.72
C ALA A 238 15.34 18.65 -13.63
N GLY A 239 15.06 17.37 -13.36
CA GLY A 239 14.08 16.99 -12.34
C GLY A 239 14.54 17.32 -10.91
N LEU A 240 15.80 17.07 -10.56
CA LEU A 240 16.34 17.42 -9.24
C LEU A 240 16.39 18.93 -9.02
N ALA A 241 16.69 19.72 -10.06
CA ALA A 241 16.63 21.18 -9.96
C ALA A 241 15.22 21.66 -9.60
N GLU A 242 14.19 21.11 -10.24
CA GLU A 242 12.80 21.41 -9.90
C GLU A 242 12.47 21.02 -8.45
N LEU A 243 12.80 19.79 -8.04
CA LEU A 243 12.54 19.32 -6.67
C LEU A 243 13.18 20.23 -5.62
N ARG A 244 14.42 20.68 -5.84
CA ARG A 244 15.08 21.67 -4.98
C ARG A 244 14.30 22.98 -4.92
N THR A 245 13.83 23.50 -6.06
CA THR A 245 13.08 24.77 -6.08
C THR A 245 11.75 24.68 -5.35
N VAL A 246 11.01 23.58 -5.54
CA VAL A 246 9.71 23.37 -4.89
C VAL A 246 9.88 23.18 -3.39
N MET A 247 10.80 22.31 -2.96
CA MET A 247 10.98 21.96 -1.56
C MET A 247 11.68 23.06 -0.73
N ARG A 248 12.33 24.04 -1.36
CA ARG A 248 12.85 25.23 -0.66
C ARG A 248 11.75 26.18 -0.20
N ARG A 249 10.53 26.05 -0.74
CA ARG A 249 9.40 26.86 -0.31
C ARG A 249 8.99 26.45 1.12
N PRO A 250 8.55 27.39 1.97
CA PRO A 250 8.12 27.10 3.33
C PRO A 250 6.88 26.18 3.39
N ALA A 251 6.07 26.17 2.33
CA ALA A 251 4.95 25.27 2.15
C ALA A 251 4.95 24.73 0.72
N TRP A 252 4.94 23.40 0.62
CA TRP A 252 4.79 22.63 -0.61
C TRP A 252 3.92 21.41 -0.32
N CYS A 253 3.29 20.84 -1.34
CA CYS A 253 2.45 19.64 -1.22
C CYS A 253 2.99 18.49 -2.07
N MET A 254 2.59 17.26 -1.73
CA MET A 254 2.99 16.08 -2.49
C MET A 254 2.49 16.12 -3.94
N ASP A 255 1.37 16.78 -4.21
CA ASP A 255 0.81 16.89 -5.58
C ASP A 255 1.70 17.74 -6.51
N GLU A 256 2.44 18.72 -5.98
CA GLU A 256 3.41 19.52 -6.75
C GLU A 256 4.67 18.71 -7.09
N VAL A 257 5.07 17.79 -6.21
CA VAL A 257 6.31 16.99 -6.34
C VAL A 257 6.09 15.66 -7.06
N ALA A 258 4.87 15.11 -6.99
CA ALA A 258 4.53 13.80 -7.52
C ALA A 258 4.80 13.64 -9.03
N PRO A 259 4.50 14.61 -9.92
CA PRO A 259 4.77 14.48 -11.35
C PRO A 259 6.27 14.34 -11.65
N THR A 260 7.10 15.18 -11.04
CA THR A 260 8.56 15.14 -11.22
C THR A 260 9.14 13.86 -10.64
N LEU A 261 8.70 13.43 -9.47
CA LEU A 261 9.12 12.17 -8.86
C LEU A 261 8.70 10.96 -9.72
N ARG A 262 7.53 11.01 -10.35
CA ARG A 262 7.03 9.95 -11.25
C ARG A 262 7.88 9.84 -12.52
N VAL A 263 8.39 10.94 -13.05
CA VAL A 263 9.33 10.91 -14.17
C VAL A 263 10.69 10.38 -13.71
N LEU A 264 11.22 10.88 -12.60
CA LEU A 264 12.51 10.45 -12.06
C LEU A 264 12.54 8.98 -11.62
N SER A 265 11.41 8.42 -11.19
CA SER A 265 11.30 7.00 -10.86
C SER A 265 11.46 6.08 -12.07
N SER A 266 11.23 6.58 -13.28
CA SER A 266 11.44 5.85 -14.54
C SER A 266 12.89 5.86 -15.03
N VAL A 267 13.80 6.51 -14.30
CA VAL A 267 15.23 6.56 -14.61
C VAL A 267 15.92 5.25 -14.21
N GLN A 268 16.88 4.81 -14.99
CA GLN A 268 17.78 3.72 -14.61
C GLN A 268 18.92 4.24 -13.73
N ALA A 269 18.63 4.39 -12.43
CA ALA A 269 19.58 4.99 -11.50
C ALA A 269 20.91 4.21 -11.38
N HIS A 270 20.94 2.91 -11.69
CA HIS A 270 22.15 2.08 -11.69
C HIS A 270 23.19 2.48 -12.76
N LEU A 271 22.78 3.15 -13.85
CA LEU A 271 23.68 3.63 -14.91
C LEU A 271 24.26 5.02 -14.64
N LEU A 272 23.71 5.73 -13.66
CA LEU A 272 24.10 7.10 -13.35
C LEU A 272 25.44 7.15 -12.60
N PRO A 273 26.17 8.29 -12.70
CA PRO A 273 27.29 8.58 -11.81
C PRO A 273 26.86 8.51 -10.33
N ARG A 274 27.75 7.99 -9.48
CA ARG A 274 27.47 7.77 -8.04
C ARG A 274 26.88 8.99 -7.34
N ALA A 275 27.39 10.19 -7.62
CA ALA A 275 26.91 11.42 -6.99
C ALA A 275 25.44 11.73 -7.36
N ALA A 276 25.09 11.67 -8.64
CA ALA A 276 23.73 11.91 -9.12
C ALA A 276 22.76 10.81 -8.66
N ARG A 277 23.23 9.55 -8.65
CA ARG A 277 22.45 8.41 -8.16
C ARG A 277 22.13 8.55 -6.68
N ASP A 278 23.14 8.76 -5.84
CA ASP A 278 22.96 8.82 -4.40
C ASP A 278 22.06 10.02 -4.00
N GLU A 279 22.12 11.14 -4.76
CA GLU A 279 21.20 12.27 -4.58
C GLU A 279 19.76 11.92 -4.98
N LEU A 280 19.56 11.34 -6.16
CA LEU A 280 18.24 10.87 -6.62
C LEU A 280 17.62 9.88 -5.62
N LEU A 281 18.43 8.96 -5.11
CA LEU A 281 18.01 7.99 -4.11
C LEU A 281 17.59 8.69 -2.81
N ALA A 282 18.35 9.68 -2.33
CA ALA A 282 17.98 10.44 -1.13
C ALA A 282 16.60 11.12 -1.27
N TYR A 283 16.31 11.75 -2.42
CA TYR A 283 14.99 12.32 -2.69
C TYR A 283 13.90 11.24 -2.75
N SER A 284 14.14 10.15 -3.46
CA SER A 284 13.16 9.07 -3.62
C SER A 284 12.82 8.38 -2.29
N LEU A 285 13.81 8.16 -1.42
CA LEU A 285 13.63 7.54 -0.11
C LEU A 285 12.91 8.47 0.85
N TYR A 286 13.27 9.76 0.87
CA TYR A 286 12.58 10.73 1.73
C TYR A 286 11.12 10.93 1.32
N LEU A 287 10.86 11.21 0.03
CA LEU A 287 9.50 11.37 -0.50
C LEU A 287 8.70 10.08 -0.43
N GLY A 288 9.36 8.93 -0.64
CA GLY A 288 8.78 7.60 -0.43
C GLY A 288 8.41 7.36 1.03
N GLY A 289 9.23 7.82 1.98
CA GLY A 289 8.94 7.79 3.42
C GLY A 289 7.72 8.62 3.77
N LEU A 290 7.60 9.84 3.24
CA LEU A 290 6.40 10.67 3.41
C LEU A 290 5.16 10.02 2.79
N LYS A 291 5.29 9.41 1.62
CA LYS A 291 4.22 8.64 0.98
C LYS A 291 3.83 7.42 1.81
N ALA A 292 4.78 6.74 2.44
CA ALA A 292 4.54 5.64 3.35
C ALA A 292 3.80 6.08 4.62
N ILE A 293 4.14 7.25 5.18
CA ILE A 293 3.38 7.87 6.29
C ILE A 293 1.93 8.12 5.87
N TYR A 294 1.72 8.70 4.68
CA TYR A 294 0.38 8.99 4.16
C TYR A 294 -0.45 7.71 3.95
N HIS A 295 0.16 6.64 3.43
CA HIS A 295 -0.52 5.35 3.25
C HIS A 295 -0.64 4.53 4.54
N GLY A 296 0.04 4.90 5.62
CA GLY A 296 0.04 4.14 6.86
C GLY A 296 0.90 2.87 6.83
N TYR A 297 1.95 2.81 6.00
CA TYR A 297 2.85 1.66 5.90
C TYR A 297 3.92 1.64 6.99
N GLN A 298 3.47 1.43 8.23
CA GLN A 298 4.30 1.55 9.42
C GLN A 298 5.65 0.80 9.38
N PRO A 299 5.73 -0.47 8.90
CA PRO A 299 6.99 -1.21 8.91
C PRO A 299 8.10 -0.57 8.06
N VAL A 300 7.71 0.16 7.02
CA VAL A 300 8.63 0.67 6.00
C VAL A 300 9.08 2.11 6.28
N VAL A 301 8.29 2.90 7.01
CA VAL A 301 8.55 4.33 7.26
C VAL A 301 9.92 4.55 7.91
N SER A 302 10.19 3.87 9.03
CA SER A 302 11.43 4.03 9.79
C SER A 302 12.66 3.69 8.94
N PHE A 303 12.55 2.60 8.19
CA PHE A 303 13.61 2.13 7.31
C PHE A 303 13.92 3.14 6.20
N LEU A 304 12.91 3.64 5.48
CA LEU A 304 13.11 4.62 4.39
C LEU A 304 13.73 5.93 4.91
N MET A 305 13.24 6.44 6.05
CA MET A 305 13.75 7.67 6.64
C MET A 305 15.20 7.51 7.12
N GLU A 306 15.54 6.37 7.71
CA GLU A 306 16.92 6.08 8.13
C GLU A 306 17.87 5.94 6.94
N GLN A 307 17.47 5.24 5.88
CA GLN A 307 18.28 5.15 4.66
C GLN A 307 18.50 6.52 4.02
N ALA A 308 17.47 7.36 3.96
CA ALA A 308 17.61 8.74 3.48
C ALA A 308 18.62 9.54 4.32
N ARG A 309 18.56 9.44 5.66
CA ARG A 309 19.54 10.09 6.55
C ARG A 309 20.96 9.58 6.35
N GLN A 310 21.15 8.29 6.16
CA GLN A 310 22.48 7.71 5.94
C GLN A 310 23.10 8.25 4.64
N LEU A 311 22.33 8.35 3.56
CA LEU A 311 22.80 8.95 2.31
C LEU A 311 23.15 10.43 2.48
N LEU A 312 22.32 11.19 3.21
CA LEU A 312 22.55 12.62 3.48
C LEU A 312 23.72 12.89 4.44
N ARG A 313 24.06 11.94 5.33
CA ARG A 313 25.23 12.04 6.23
C ARG A 313 26.53 11.72 5.49
N ASN A 314 26.48 10.74 4.59
CA ASN A 314 27.67 10.24 3.89
C ASN A 314 28.08 11.16 2.72
N ASN A 315 27.15 11.95 2.20
CA ASN A 315 27.36 12.79 1.03
C ASN A 315 26.99 14.25 1.31
N THR A 316 27.74 15.19 0.71
CA THR A 316 27.45 16.63 0.80
C THR A 316 26.51 17.05 -0.33
N PHE A 317 25.22 16.79 -0.18
CA PHE A 317 24.19 17.27 -1.12
C PHE A 317 23.58 18.60 -0.67
N ASP A 318 23.19 19.44 -1.62
CA ASP A 318 22.36 20.62 -1.37
C ASP A 318 20.89 20.19 -1.21
N PHE A 319 20.60 19.56 -0.07
CA PHE A 319 19.26 19.04 0.24
C PHE A 319 18.47 20.07 1.06
N PRO A 320 17.23 20.43 0.63
CA PRO A 320 16.48 21.53 1.22
C PRO A 320 15.94 21.24 2.62
N VAL A 321 15.88 19.98 3.03
CA VAL A 321 15.29 19.55 4.30
C VAL A 321 16.40 19.15 5.30
N PRO A 322 16.45 19.77 6.49
CA PRO A 322 17.47 19.42 7.48
C PRO A 322 17.22 18.03 8.07
N LEU A 323 18.29 17.29 8.40
CA LEU A 323 18.23 15.96 8.99
C LEU A 323 17.34 15.89 10.24
N SER A 324 17.34 16.94 11.06
CA SER A 324 16.51 17.05 12.25
C SER A 324 15.01 17.10 11.95
N LEU A 325 14.60 17.68 10.81
CA LEU A 325 13.20 17.68 10.39
C LEU A 325 12.77 16.28 9.94
N ILE A 326 13.64 15.55 9.24
CA ILE A 326 13.39 14.15 8.83
C ILE A 326 13.17 13.27 10.06
N SER A 327 14.05 13.38 11.07
CA SER A 327 13.90 12.66 12.33
C SER A 327 12.62 13.04 13.07
N LEU A 328 12.25 14.32 13.11
CA LEU A 328 10.99 14.76 13.73
C LEU A 328 9.76 14.16 13.02
N GLN A 329 9.77 14.14 11.68
CA GLN A 329 8.68 13.58 10.88
C GLN A 329 8.53 12.07 11.11
N GLU A 330 9.62 11.33 11.17
CA GLU A 330 9.58 9.90 11.48
C GLU A 330 9.06 9.63 12.90
N LEU A 331 9.64 10.31 13.91
CA LEU A 331 9.28 10.12 15.32
C LEU A 331 7.82 10.53 15.59
N SER A 332 7.32 11.55 14.88
CA SER A 332 5.91 11.96 14.96
C SER A 332 4.95 10.83 14.56
N TYR A 333 5.35 10.04 13.57
CA TYR A 333 4.57 8.93 13.10
C TYR A 333 4.78 7.67 13.96
N GLN A 334 6.02 7.42 14.40
CA GLN A 334 6.34 6.29 15.30
C GLN A 334 5.64 6.40 16.66
N GLN A 335 5.34 7.61 17.14
CA GLN A 335 4.61 7.83 18.39
C GLN A 335 3.34 6.99 18.51
N TYR A 336 2.67 6.72 17.40
CA TYR A 336 1.43 5.96 17.39
C TYR A 336 1.62 4.43 17.38
N ALA A 337 2.81 3.96 16.99
CA ALA A 337 3.17 2.54 16.97
C ALA A 337 3.94 2.12 18.24
N ASP A 338 4.98 2.88 18.58
CA ASP A 338 5.75 2.74 19.81
C ASP A 338 5.98 4.12 20.45
N SER A 339 5.10 4.47 21.39
CA SER A 339 5.17 5.77 22.06
C SER A 339 6.42 5.92 22.93
N ALA A 340 7.04 4.84 23.42
CA ALA A 340 8.18 4.93 24.33
C ALA A 340 9.47 5.26 23.59
N GLU A 341 9.72 4.56 22.48
CA GLU A 341 10.87 4.81 21.61
C GLU A 341 10.78 6.20 20.97
N ALA A 342 9.60 6.57 20.47
CA ALA A 342 9.36 7.89 19.90
C ALA A 342 9.57 9.02 20.92
N CYS A 343 9.15 8.85 22.19
CA CYS A 343 9.40 9.82 23.26
C CYS A 343 10.90 10.05 23.48
N ALA A 344 11.68 8.97 23.55
CA ALA A 344 13.12 9.05 23.79
C ALA A 344 13.82 9.80 22.65
N GLY A 345 13.49 9.45 21.40
CA GLY A 345 14.04 10.15 20.22
C GLY A 345 13.63 11.63 20.16
N LEU A 346 12.38 11.96 20.48
CA LEU A 346 11.92 13.36 20.50
C LEU A 346 12.58 14.18 21.61
N GLN A 347 12.87 13.56 22.76
CA GLN A 347 13.63 14.21 23.84
C GLN A 347 15.07 14.49 23.42
N GLU A 348 15.72 13.56 22.70
CA GLU A 348 17.06 13.76 22.15
C GLU A 348 17.06 14.97 21.20
N VAL A 349 16.13 15.01 20.24
CA VAL A 349 16.00 16.15 19.30
C VAL A 349 15.73 17.48 20.02
N ALA A 350 14.91 17.47 21.08
CA ALA A 350 14.62 18.67 21.87
C ALA A 350 15.83 19.17 22.68
N SER A 351 16.68 18.26 23.15
CA SER A 351 17.86 18.58 23.97
C SER A 351 19.09 18.99 23.16
N THR A 352 19.11 18.72 21.85
CA THR A 352 20.30 18.86 21.02
C THR A 352 20.52 20.31 20.53
N ASP A 353 21.67 20.90 20.85
CA ASP A 353 21.95 22.34 20.61
C ASP A 353 22.08 22.75 19.13
N TRP A 354 22.49 21.85 18.24
CA TRP A 354 22.65 22.15 16.80
C TRP A 354 21.32 22.16 16.02
N VAL A 355 20.21 21.79 16.67
CA VAL A 355 18.89 21.77 16.06
C VAL A 355 18.24 23.16 16.11
N PRO A 356 17.64 23.65 15.00
CA PRO A 356 16.91 24.92 14.98
C PRO A 356 15.91 25.04 16.14
N PRO A 357 15.79 26.24 16.76
CA PRO A 357 14.94 26.42 17.94
C PRO A 357 13.46 26.09 17.69
N GLU A 358 12.97 26.34 16.48
CA GLU A 358 11.60 25.99 16.05
C GLU A 358 11.33 24.49 16.08
N LEU A 359 12.30 23.68 15.68
CA LEU A 359 12.18 22.22 15.71
C LEU A 359 12.29 21.68 17.13
N ARG A 360 13.11 22.31 17.98
CA ARG A 360 13.21 21.94 19.40
C ARG A 360 11.92 22.22 20.16
N THR A 361 11.27 23.36 19.91
CA THR A 361 9.98 23.68 20.53
C THR A 361 8.87 22.75 20.02
N ALA A 362 8.86 22.41 18.73
CA ALA A 362 7.95 21.42 18.17
C ALA A 362 8.14 20.04 18.82
N ALA A 363 9.38 19.52 18.89
CA ALA A 363 9.68 18.25 19.53
C ALA A 363 9.28 18.24 21.01
N ALA A 364 9.59 19.30 21.78
CA ALA A 364 9.19 19.41 23.17
C ALA A 364 7.66 19.44 23.37
N THR A 365 6.93 20.04 22.42
CA THR A 365 5.46 20.03 22.43
C THR A 365 4.93 18.62 22.18
N MET A 366 5.52 17.90 21.22
CA MET A 366 5.16 16.52 20.90
C MET A 366 5.44 15.55 22.04
N VAL A 367 6.56 15.68 22.75
CA VAL A 367 6.87 14.87 23.94
C VAL A 367 5.74 15.00 24.99
N LYS A 368 5.23 16.22 25.22
CA LYS A 368 4.11 16.43 26.15
C LYS A 368 2.86 15.66 25.70
N PHE A 369 2.56 15.67 24.40
CA PHE A 369 1.44 14.91 23.85
C PHE A 369 1.63 13.40 24.00
N CYS A 370 2.84 12.88 23.76
CA CYS A 370 3.15 11.46 23.93
C CYS A 370 2.90 11.00 25.37
N THR A 371 3.37 11.77 26.36
CA THR A 371 3.24 11.43 27.79
C THR A 371 1.81 11.52 28.33
N GLY A 372 0.90 12.20 27.62
CA GLY A 372 -0.48 12.43 28.03
C GLY A 372 -1.51 11.47 27.39
N LEU A 373 -1.11 10.67 26.40
CA LEU A 373 -2.02 9.75 25.70
C LEU A 373 -2.18 8.44 26.48
N PRO A 374 -3.41 7.96 26.74
CA PRO A 374 -3.63 6.63 27.28
C PRO A 374 -3.06 5.56 26.34
N PRO A 375 -2.42 4.49 26.87
CA PRO A 375 -1.91 3.35 26.08
C PRO A 375 -3.02 2.51 25.43
N GLN A 376 -4.26 2.99 25.37
CA GLN A 376 -5.41 2.35 24.73
C GLN A 376 -5.85 3.09 23.46
N LEU A 377 -5.26 4.27 23.19
CA LEU A 377 -5.40 5.01 21.94
C LEU A 377 -4.26 4.69 20.94
N HIS A 378 -3.55 3.57 21.14
CA HIS A 378 -2.74 2.98 20.09
C HIS A 378 -3.68 2.71 18.91
N CYS A 379 -3.55 3.49 17.85
CA CYS A 379 -4.49 3.48 16.76
C CYS A 379 -4.45 2.10 16.07
N SER A 380 -5.48 1.27 16.26
CA SER A 380 -5.79 0.16 15.36
C SER A 380 -5.86 0.61 13.90
N ALA A 381 -6.13 1.91 13.67
CA ALA A 381 -6.11 2.56 12.36
C ALA A 381 -4.76 2.47 11.64
N LEU A 382 -3.63 2.26 12.33
CA LEU A 382 -2.31 2.15 11.68
C LEU A 382 -2.02 0.75 11.15
N THR A 383 -2.74 -0.25 11.62
CA THR A 383 -2.68 -1.61 11.06
C THR A 383 -3.69 -1.83 9.94
N GLU A 384 -4.63 -0.91 9.71
CA GLU A 384 -5.68 -1.02 8.67
C GLU A 384 -5.11 -1.10 7.24
N ASN A 385 -3.92 -0.55 7.02
CA ASN A 385 -3.26 -0.54 5.72
C ASN A 385 -2.07 -1.50 5.62
N LEU A 386 -1.97 -2.47 6.54
CA LEU A 386 -1.00 -3.53 6.43
C LEU A 386 -1.29 -4.39 5.19
N VAL A 387 -0.30 -4.51 4.31
CA VAL A 387 -0.33 -5.42 3.16
C VAL A 387 0.11 -6.79 3.67
N VAL A 388 -0.78 -7.76 3.54
CA VAL A 388 -0.53 -9.17 3.87
C VAL A 388 -0.80 -9.97 2.59
N PRO A 389 0.23 -10.16 1.74
CA PRO A 389 0.09 -10.96 0.53
C PRO A 389 -0.28 -12.40 0.84
N ALA A 390 -0.76 -13.12 -0.17
CA ALA A 390 -0.98 -14.55 -0.05
C ALA A 390 0.31 -15.25 0.41
N ALA A 391 0.16 -16.31 1.20
CA ALA A 391 1.27 -17.13 1.70
C ALA A 391 2.28 -16.44 2.66
N SER A 392 2.14 -15.16 3.00
CA SER A 392 3.09 -14.44 3.87
C SER A 392 3.19 -15.00 5.29
N SER A 393 2.16 -15.72 5.73
CA SER A 393 2.07 -16.33 7.06
C SER A 393 2.16 -17.85 7.02
N MET A 394 2.44 -18.44 5.85
CA MET A 394 2.60 -19.90 5.77
C MET A 394 3.92 -20.32 6.40
N PRO A 395 3.94 -21.35 7.26
CA PRO A 395 5.19 -21.88 7.80
C PRO A 395 5.99 -22.51 6.65
N SER A 396 7.14 -21.93 6.31
CA SER A 396 8.05 -22.51 5.32
C SER A 396 9.05 -23.43 6.03
N GLY A 397 9.25 -24.65 5.53
CA GLY A 397 10.23 -25.58 6.11
C GLY A 397 11.68 -25.02 6.10
N GLY A 398 11.96 -24.03 5.25
CA GLY A 398 13.23 -23.30 5.20
C GLY A 398 13.51 -22.46 6.45
N SER A 399 12.49 -21.96 7.14
CA SER A 399 12.65 -21.18 8.38
C SER A 399 13.33 -21.96 9.52
N HIS A 400 13.31 -23.30 9.47
CA HIS A 400 14.01 -24.15 10.44
C HIS A 400 15.45 -24.52 10.04
N ALA A 401 15.82 -24.45 8.76
CA ALA A 401 17.13 -24.88 8.26
C ALA A 401 18.06 -23.68 7.95
N ALA A 402 17.50 -22.59 7.43
CA ALA A 402 18.20 -21.35 7.10
C ALA A 402 17.24 -20.16 7.29
N PRO A 403 17.10 -19.64 8.53
CA PRO A 403 16.19 -18.54 8.81
C PRO A 403 16.62 -17.27 8.07
N LEU A 404 15.72 -16.71 7.27
CA LEU A 404 15.89 -15.42 6.61
C LEU A 404 15.25 -14.32 7.46
N TYR A 405 15.96 -13.21 7.60
CA TYR A 405 15.47 -12.03 8.29
C TYR A 405 15.22 -10.92 7.28
N SER A 406 14.13 -10.18 7.46
CA SER A 406 13.85 -9.04 6.62
C SER A 406 14.84 -7.91 6.88
N LEU A 407 15.39 -7.32 5.81
CA LEU A 407 16.22 -6.12 5.88
C LEU A 407 15.49 -4.95 6.54
N VAL A 408 14.17 -4.83 6.32
CA VAL A 408 13.39 -3.65 6.72
C VAL A 408 13.03 -3.71 8.21
N SER A 409 12.39 -4.79 8.65
CA SER A 409 11.94 -4.93 10.03
C SER A 409 12.88 -5.70 10.95
N GLY A 410 13.89 -6.39 10.40
CA GLY A 410 14.76 -7.28 11.16
C GLY A 410 14.05 -8.54 11.69
N LYS A 411 12.79 -8.77 11.30
CA LYS A 411 11.99 -9.92 11.77
C LYS A 411 12.24 -11.15 10.91
N LEU A 412 12.04 -12.32 11.50
CA LEU A 412 12.07 -13.60 10.79
C LEU A 412 10.98 -13.60 9.70
N ILE A 413 11.37 -13.94 8.47
CA ILE A 413 10.42 -14.09 7.37
C ILE A 413 9.80 -15.49 7.45
N ASN A 414 8.49 -15.52 7.60
CA ASN A 414 7.71 -16.75 7.44
C ASN A 414 7.24 -16.84 5.98
N GLY A 415 7.23 -18.06 5.42
CA GLY A 415 6.75 -18.28 4.06
C GLY A 415 7.82 -18.03 2.99
N ALA A 416 7.38 -17.54 1.83
CA ALA A 416 8.25 -17.15 0.73
C ALA A 416 8.92 -15.81 1.04
N ALA A 417 10.23 -15.73 0.80
CA ALA A 417 10.99 -14.49 0.98
C ALA A 417 11.19 -13.81 -0.37
N HIS A 418 11.11 -12.47 -0.40
CA HIS A 418 11.45 -11.70 -1.59
C HIS A 418 12.95 -11.38 -1.57
N LEU A 419 13.72 -12.00 -2.46
CA LEU A 419 15.15 -11.75 -2.60
C LEU A 419 15.39 -10.48 -3.43
N LEU A 420 16.29 -9.63 -2.94
CA LEU A 420 16.72 -8.43 -3.65
C LEU A 420 17.76 -8.78 -4.73
N GLU A 421 18.19 -7.77 -5.49
CA GLU A 421 19.08 -7.92 -6.64
C GLU A 421 20.46 -8.55 -6.33
N ASP A 422 20.87 -8.57 -5.06
CA ASP A 422 22.10 -9.22 -4.61
C ASP A 422 21.95 -10.75 -4.43
N GLY A 423 20.72 -11.27 -4.51
CA GLY A 423 20.38 -12.68 -4.34
C GLY A 423 20.62 -13.22 -2.92
N ARG A 424 20.88 -12.34 -1.95
CA ARG A 424 21.22 -12.71 -0.56
C ARG A 424 20.36 -11.99 0.45
N THR A 425 20.13 -10.71 0.24
CA THR A 425 19.30 -9.92 1.14
C THR A 425 17.84 -10.18 0.83
N ALA A 426 17.07 -10.43 1.88
CA ALA A 426 15.67 -10.76 1.78
C ALA A 426 14.80 -9.70 2.46
N VAL A 427 13.61 -9.51 1.93
CA VAL A 427 12.56 -8.66 2.50
C VAL A 427 11.28 -9.50 2.64
N ALA A 428 10.49 -9.24 3.67
CA ALA A 428 9.20 -9.89 3.81
C ALA A 428 8.27 -9.47 2.65
N PRO A 429 7.45 -10.36 2.06
CA PRO A 429 6.62 -10.02 0.91
C PRO A 429 5.73 -8.79 1.10
N GLY A 430 5.09 -8.66 2.28
CA GLY A 430 4.25 -7.49 2.59
C GLY A 430 5.05 -6.18 2.62
N GLU A 431 6.28 -6.21 3.14
CA GLU A 431 7.16 -5.05 3.18
C GLU A 431 7.69 -4.69 1.78
N ALA A 432 7.97 -5.69 0.94
CA ALA A 432 8.37 -5.47 -0.45
C ALA A 432 7.27 -4.76 -1.26
N VAL A 433 6.01 -5.15 -1.07
CA VAL A 433 4.85 -4.50 -1.71
C VAL A 433 4.66 -3.07 -1.19
N MET A 434 4.74 -2.85 0.12
CA MET A 434 4.70 -1.51 0.69
C MET A 434 5.82 -0.62 0.16
N LEU A 435 7.04 -1.15 0.06
CA LEU A 435 8.20 -0.45 -0.48
C LEU A 435 7.97 -0.04 -1.93
N ALA A 436 7.58 -0.95 -2.82
CA ALA A 436 7.42 -0.63 -4.24
C ALA A 436 6.30 0.38 -4.55
N ARG A 437 5.29 0.45 -3.68
CA ARG A 437 4.23 1.46 -3.78
C ARG A 437 4.71 2.85 -3.38
N CYS A 438 5.70 2.94 -2.52
CA CYS A 438 6.21 4.19 -1.97
C CYS A 438 7.48 4.69 -2.66
N CYS A 439 8.40 3.79 -2.97
CA CYS A 439 9.69 4.06 -3.60
C CYS A 439 9.86 3.14 -4.81
N ALA A 440 10.34 3.67 -5.93
CA ALA A 440 10.58 2.86 -7.12
C ALA A 440 11.92 2.12 -7.09
N PHE A 441 12.87 2.56 -6.26
CA PHE A 441 14.21 2.00 -6.22
C PHE A 441 14.39 1.00 -5.08
N SER A 442 15.31 0.05 -5.29
CA SER A 442 15.68 -0.96 -4.31
C SER A 442 16.23 -0.34 -3.02
N PRO A 443 15.89 -0.91 -1.85
CA PRO A 443 16.37 -0.44 -0.56
C PRO A 443 17.89 -0.62 -0.36
N LEU A 444 18.59 -1.36 -1.23
CA LEU A 444 20.06 -1.54 -1.14
C LEU A 444 20.86 -0.34 -1.67
N GLY A 445 20.20 0.66 -2.26
CA GLY A 445 20.86 1.86 -2.79
C GLY A 445 21.69 1.61 -4.06
N THR A 446 21.44 0.50 -4.77
CA THR A 446 22.12 0.13 -6.02
C THR A 446 21.62 0.94 -7.22
N GLY A 447 20.39 1.47 -7.15
CA GLY A 447 19.71 2.14 -8.25
C GLY A 447 18.94 1.21 -9.19
N HIS A 448 18.78 -0.07 -8.83
CA HIS A 448 17.82 -0.98 -9.47
C HIS A 448 16.40 -0.68 -9.01
N TRP A 449 15.40 -1.02 -9.83
CA TRP A 449 14.00 -0.93 -9.42
C TRP A 449 13.63 -2.07 -8.49
N ILE A 450 12.79 -1.78 -7.50
CA ILE A 450 12.17 -2.83 -6.69
C ILE A 450 11.00 -3.42 -7.46
N SER A 451 10.99 -4.74 -7.62
CA SER A 451 9.89 -5.47 -8.26
C SER A 451 9.13 -6.26 -7.21
N CYS A 452 7.80 -6.18 -7.18
CA CYS A 452 6.97 -7.01 -6.31
C CYS A 452 6.67 -8.35 -6.96
N LYS A 453 7.71 -9.10 -7.28
CA LYS A 453 7.55 -10.46 -7.75
C LYS A 453 7.14 -11.33 -6.55
N GLU A 454 5.97 -11.97 -6.64
CA GLU A 454 5.79 -13.27 -6.01
C GLU A 454 6.64 -14.22 -6.84
N GLU A 455 7.88 -14.49 -6.41
CA GLU A 455 8.63 -15.57 -7.03
C GLU A 455 7.84 -16.85 -6.76
N GLY A 456 7.09 -17.30 -7.77
CA GLY A 456 6.38 -18.55 -7.76
C GLY A 456 7.30 -19.62 -7.19
N TYR A 457 6.78 -20.31 -6.17
CA TYR A 457 7.21 -21.61 -5.67
C TYR A 457 8.57 -22.07 -6.20
N CYS A 458 9.62 -21.88 -5.40
CA CYS A 458 10.89 -22.61 -5.47
C CYS A 458 11.04 -23.49 -6.72
N THR A 459 11.38 -22.92 -7.88
CA THR A 459 12.07 -23.70 -8.91
C THR A 459 13.53 -23.82 -8.49
N ALA A 460 13.74 -24.46 -7.35
CA ALA A 460 15.01 -25.00 -6.93
C ALA A 460 14.96 -26.51 -7.18
N MET A 461 15.21 -26.90 -8.43
CA MET A 461 15.88 -28.15 -8.74
C MET A 461 17.03 -27.76 -9.68
N PRO A 462 18.30 -27.82 -9.23
CA PRO A 462 19.40 -27.80 -10.17
C PRO A 462 19.25 -29.00 -11.10
N ALA A 463 19.26 -28.75 -12.40
CA ALA A 463 19.38 -29.79 -13.40
C ALA A 463 20.71 -30.52 -13.17
N HIS A 464 20.67 -31.66 -12.49
CA HIS A 464 21.68 -32.67 -12.66
C HIS A 464 21.46 -33.35 -14.01
N SER A 465 22.24 -32.92 -15.01
CA SER A 465 22.71 -33.77 -16.11
C SER A 465 24.10 -33.33 -16.51
#